data_AF-A0A7Y3M7P8-F1
#
_entry.id   AF-A0A7Y3M7P8-F1
#
_cell.length_a   1.000
_cell.length_b   1.000
_cell.length_c   1.000
_cell.angle_alpha   90.00
_cell.angle_beta   90.00
_cell.angle_gamma   90.00
#
_symmetry.space_group_name_H-M   'P 1'
#
loop_
_entity.id
_entity.type
_entity.pdbx_description
1 polymer ?
#
loop_
_entity_poly.entity_id
_entity_poly.type
_entity_poly.pdbx_seq_one_letter_code
_entity_poly.pdbx_strand_id
1 'polypeptide(L)'
;MDSFTRPLSKRAARTLYNVADARLAKGTRLCEDFAPAFEAALRYSGVRAARRNWALLCWIERSGSIGLRRRRPFSRLPREERRLALARVENSRFRGIRAALGVLYERIDGALRAAAEERSRAQSS
;
A
#
# COMPACT_ATOMS: atom_id res chain seq x y z
N MET A 1 12.33 -19.08 8.03
CA MET A 1 12.01 -17.93 8.90
C MET A 1 10.62 -17.42 8.58
N ASP A 2 9.79 -17.41 9.63
CA ASP A 2 8.34 -17.60 9.64
C ASP A 2 7.48 -16.61 8.87
N SER A 3 6.59 -17.17 8.05
CA SER A 3 5.43 -16.47 7.50
C SER A 3 4.36 -16.12 8.55
N PHE A 4 4.50 -16.58 9.79
CA PHE A 4 3.51 -16.41 10.86
C PHE A 4 3.62 -15.09 11.64
N THR A 5 4.71 -14.33 11.50
CA THR A 5 4.92 -13.05 12.21
C THR A 5 4.57 -11.81 11.37
N ARG A 6 4.34 -11.96 10.06
CA ARG A 6 3.99 -10.84 9.17
C ARG A 6 2.48 -10.75 8.96
N PRO A 7 1.85 -9.59 9.21
CA PRO A 7 0.40 -9.43 9.04
C PRO A 7 -0.05 -9.48 7.57
N LEU A 8 0.88 -9.42 6.61
CA LEU A 8 0.62 -9.45 5.18
C LEU A 8 1.39 -10.60 4.50
N SER A 9 0.75 -11.24 3.51
CA SER A 9 1.44 -12.17 2.61
C SER A 9 2.45 -11.41 1.72
N LYS A 10 3.49 -12.09 1.22
CA LYS A 10 4.49 -11.50 0.29
C LYS A 10 3.84 -10.77 -0.88
N ARG A 11 2.74 -11.32 -1.41
CA ARG A 11 1.98 -10.72 -2.52
C ARG A 11 1.31 -9.42 -2.10
N ALA A 12 0.59 -9.43 -0.96
CA ALA A 12 -0.06 -8.23 -0.45
C ALA A 12 0.96 -7.14 -0.08
N ALA A 13 2.10 -7.51 0.51
CA ALA A 13 3.19 -6.58 0.81
C ALA A 13 3.77 -5.93 -0.46
N ARG A 14 3.95 -6.70 -1.54
CA ARG A 14 4.37 -6.14 -2.85
C ARG A 14 3.33 -5.18 -3.41
N THR A 15 2.05 -5.54 -3.34
CA THR A 15 0.97 -4.64 -3.80
C THR A 15 0.94 -3.36 -2.97
N LEU A 16 1.07 -3.46 -1.63
CA LEU A 16 1.16 -2.31 -0.73
C LEU A 16 2.31 -1.38 -1.13
N TYR A 17 3.51 -1.92 -1.32
CA TYR A 17 4.67 -1.14 -1.74
C TYR A 17 4.41 -0.42 -3.06
N ASN A 18 3.84 -1.12 -4.04
CA ASN A 18 3.50 -0.54 -5.33
C ASN A 18 2.38 0.52 -5.25
N VAL A 19 1.45 0.39 -4.31
CA VAL A 19 0.40 1.40 -4.04
C VAL A 19 1.04 2.65 -3.44
N ALA A 20 1.91 2.48 -2.43
CA ALA A 20 2.62 3.60 -1.82
C ALA A 20 3.53 4.30 -2.84
N ASP A 21 4.29 3.54 -3.64
CA ASP A 21 5.17 4.07 -4.69
C ASP A 21 4.40 4.88 -5.74
N ALA A 22 3.26 4.34 -6.20
CA ALA A 22 2.43 5.01 -7.21
C ALA A 22 1.80 6.32 -6.71
N ARG A 23 1.66 6.49 -5.38
CA ARG A 23 1.11 7.69 -4.77
C ARG A 23 2.15 8.80 -4.58
N LEU A 24 3.42 8.44 -4.42
CA LEU A 24 4.49 9.42 -4.26
C LEU A 24 4.70 10.27 -5.51
N ALA A 25 5.18 11.50 -5.33
CA ALA A 25 5.57 12.37 -6.44
C ALA A 25 6.66 11.70 -7.30
N LYS A 26 6.66 12.04 -8.60
CA LYS A 26 7.65 11.51 -9.56
C LYS A 26 9.06 11.88 -9.07
N GLY A 27 9.93 10.89 -8.96
CA GLY A 27 11.30 11.06 -8.46
C GLY A 27 11.46 10.76 -6.96
N THR A 28 10.38 10.72 -6.18
CA THR A 28 10.44 10.29 -4.78
C THR A 28 10.49 8.76 -4.68
N ARG A 29 11.45 8.26 -3.91
CA ARG A 29 11.61 6.84 -3.58
C ARG A 29 11.00 6.55 -2.21
N LEU A 30 10.42 5.36 -2.07
CA LEU A 30 10.02 4.82 -0.78
C LEU A 30 11.25 4.58 0.10
N CYS A 31 11.14 4.93 1.37
CA CYS A 31 12.12 4.58 2.39
C CYS A 31 12.09 3.06 2.65
N GLU A 32 13.25 2.47 2.93
CA GLU A 32 13.38 1.03 3.25
C GLU A 32 12.61 0.66 4.53
N ASP A 33 12.49 1.59 5.47
CA ASP A 33 11.80 1.42 6.75
C ASP A 33 10.26 1.51 6.64
N PHE A 34 9.73 1.83 5.45
CA PHE A 34 8.29 1.93 5.24
C PHE A 34 7.55 0.61 5.54
N ALA A 35 8.04 -0.51 5.00
CA ALA A 35 7.35 -1.78 5.13
C ALA A 35 7.31 -2.26 6.60
N PRO A 36 8.44 -2.21 7.36
CA PRO A 36 8.42 -2.45 8.81
C PRO A 36 7.44 -1.53 9.56
N ALA A 37 7.46 -0.21 9.30
CA ALA A 37 6.58 0.74 9.97
C ALA A 37 5.09 0.45 9.71
N PHE A 38 4.74 0.11 8.47
CA PHE A 38 3.37 -0.23 8.11
C PHE A 38 2.91 -1.55 8.76
N GLU A 39 3.77 -2.58 8.76
CA GLU A 39 3.45 -3.84 9.43
C GLU A 39 3.27 -3.66 10.94
N ALA A 40 4.09 -2.83 11.60
CA ALA A 40 3.94 -2.48 13.00
C ALA A 40 2.59 -1.79 13.26
N ALA A 41 2.24 -0.77 12.48
CA ALA A 41 0.95 -0.08 12.59
C ALA A 41 -0.24 -1.03 12.38
N LEU A 42 -0.13 -1.99 11.46
CA LEU A 42 -1.16 -3.02 11.27
C LEU A 42 -1.35 -3.91 12.49
N ARG A 43 -0.26 -4.35 13.14
CA ARG A 43 -0.33 -5.19 14.35
C ARG A 43 -1.10 -4.51 15.48
N TYR A 44 -0.82 -3.23 15.74
CA TYR A 44 -1.52 -2.47 16.79
C TYR A 44 -2.99 -2.19 16.47
N SER A 45 -3.38 -2.17 15.20
CA SER A 45 -4.76 -1.92 14.79
C SER A 45 -5.70 -3.13 14.86
N GLY A 46 -5.19 -4.30 15.26
CA GLY A 46 -5.96 -5.52 15.45
C GLY A 46 -6.24 -6.33 14.17
N VAL A 47 -6.61 -7.60 14.36
CA VAL A 47 -6.76 -8.61 13.29
C VAL A 47 -7.78 -8.20 12.23
N ARG A 48 -8.90 -7.57 12.63
CA ARG A 48 -9.96 -7.13 11.72
C ARG A 48 -9.45 -6.07 10.73
N ALA A 49 -8.65 -5.11 11.22
CA ALA A 49 -8.08 -4.06 10.38
C ALA A 49 -7.04 -4.64 9.41
N ALA A 50 -6.19 -5.57 9.88
CA ALA A 50 -5.25 -6.28 9.03
C ALA A 50 -5.96 -7.05 7.90
N ARG A 51 -7.02 -7.81 8.21
CA ARG A 51 -7.81 -8.54 7.19
C ARG A 51 -8.45 -7.61 6.16
N ARG A 52 -8.98 -6.47 6.57
CA ARG A 52 -9.57 -5.46 5.66
C ARG A 52 -8.53 -4.90 4.69
N ASN A 53 -7.36 -4.51 5.19
CA ASN A 53 -6.27 -4.04 4.35
C ASN A 53 -5.79 -5.14 3.40
N TRP A 54 -5.62 -6.37 3.90
CA TRP A 54 -5.24 -7.51 3.07
C TRP A 54 -6.24 -7.77 1.94
N ALA A 55 -7.55 -7.77 2.25
CA ALA A 55 -8.61 -7.98 1.26
C ALA A 55 -8.61 -6.88 0.19
N LEU A 56 -8.45 -5.62 0.60
CA LEU A 56 -8.33 -4.49 -0.33
C LEU A 56 -7.10 -4.63 -1.23
N LEU A 57 -5.93 -4.98 -0.68
CA LEU A 57 -4.71 -5.18 -1.45
C LEU A 57 -4.86 -6.33 -2.46
N CYS A 58 -5.49 -7.43 -2.06
CA CYS A 58 -5.82 -8.53 -2.96
C CYS A 58 -6.79 -8.10 -4.08
N TRP A 59 -7.76 -7.25 -3.76
CA TRP A 59 -8.66 -6.69 -4.75
C TRP A 59 -7.90 -5.78 -5.73
N ILE A 60 -7.09 -4.84 -5.25
CA ILE A 60 -6.26 -3.95 -6.11
C ILE A 60 -5.38 -4.78 -7.03
N GLU A 61 -4.71 -5.79 -6.47
CA GLU A 61 -3.82 -6.69 -7.20
C GLU A 61 -4.50 -7.39 -8.39
N ARG A 62 -5.76 -7.82 -8.22
CA ARG A 62 -6.59 -8.42 -9.28
C ARG A 62 -7.16 -7.37 -10.23
N SER A 63 -7.54 -6.21 -9.70
CA SER A 63 -8.20 -5.13 -10.43
C SER A 63 -7.27 -4.32 -11.34
N GLY A 64 -5.94 -4.50 -11.25
CA GLY A 64 -4.98 -3.82 -12.13
C GLY A 64 -5.26 -3.97 -13.62
N SER A 65 -6.09 -4.93 -14.03
CA SER A 65 -6.52 -5.13 -15.41
C SER A 65 -7.81 -4.39 -15.81
N ILE A 66 -8.61 -3.88 -14.87
CA ILE A 66 -9.94 -3.32 -15.16
C ILE A 66 -9.78 -1.96 -15.85
N GLY A 67 -9.86 -1.97 -17.17
CA GLY A 67 -9.77 -0.78 -18.04
C GLY A 67 -8.40 -0.53 -18.68
N LEU A 68 -7.49 -1.51 -18.68
CA LEU A 68 -6.24 -1.45 -19.47
C LEU A 68 -6.29 -2.54 -20.56
N ARG A 69 -5.74 -2.23 -21.75
CA ARG A 69 -5.74 -3.15 -22.91
C ARG A 69 -5.04 -4.50 -22.63
N ARG A 70 -4.27 -4.61 -21.55
CA ARG A 70 -3.54 -5.81 -21.15
C ARG A 70 -4.01 -6.31 -19.78
N ARG A 71 -4.36 -7.60 -19.70
CA ARG A 71 -4.67 -8.29 -18.44
C ARG A 71 -3.39 -8.54 -17.65
N ARG A 72 -2.95 -7.55 -16.87
CA ARG A 72 -1.83 -7.68 -15.93
C ARG A 72 -2.29 -7.39 -14.51
N PRO A 73 -1.77 -8.12 -13.50
CA PRO A 73 -2.02 -7.76 -12.11
C PRO A 73 -1.37 -6.41 -11.79
N PHE A 74 -1.93 -5.68 -10.83
CA PHE A 74 -1.48 -4.33 -10.47
C PHE A 74 0.02 -4.26 -10.20
N SER A 75 0.58 -5.25 -9.48
CA SER A 75 2.00 -5.31 -9.17
C SER A 75 2.94 -5.41 -10.38
N ARG A 76 2.42 -5.75 -11.57
CA ARG A 76 3.19 -5.86 -12.83
C ARG A 76 2.93 -4.70 -13.79
N LEU A 77 2.09 -3.73 -13.42
CA LEU A 77 1.88 -2.52 -14.21
C LEU A 77 3.06 -1.56 -14.01
N PRO A 78 3.44 -0.76 -15.03
CA PRO A 78 4.31 0.40 -14.84
C PRO A 78 3.76 1.40 -13.81
N ARG A 79 4.62 2.22 -13.19
CA ARG A 79 4.23 3.17 -12.14
C ARG A 79 3.10 4.12 -12.57
N GLU A 80 3.16 4.66 -13.78
CA GLU A 80 2.10 5.54 -14.30
C GLU A 80 0.77 4.81 -14.48
N GLU A 81 0.78 3.57 -14.97
CA GLU A 81 -0.44 2.76 -15.10
C GLU A 81 -1.02 2.40 -13.72
N ARG A 82 -0.17 2.14 -12.72
CA ARG A 82 -0.61 1.97 -11.33
C ARG A 82 -1.29 3.23 -10.79
N ARG A 83 -0.71 4.40 -11.05
CA ARG A 83 -1.26 5.70 -10.66
C ARG A 83 -2.65 5.93 -11.28
N LEU A 84 -2.79 5.66 -12.58
CA LEU A 84 -4.09 5.73 -13.28
C LEU A 84 -5.10 4.73 -12.74
N ALA A 85 -4.67 3.50 -12.43
CA ALA A 85 -5.55 2.49 -11.84
C ALA A 85 -6.07 2.93 -10.46
N LEU A 86 -5.22 3.50 -9.61
CA LEU A 86 -5.62 4.05 -8.31
C LEU A 86 -6.55 5.26 -8.47
N ALA A 87 -6.24 6.19 -9.38
CA ALA A 87 -7.09 7.34 -9.66
C ALA A 87 -8.51 6.94 -10.10
N ARG A 88 -8.67 5.83 -10.84
CA ARG A 88 -10.01 5.29 -11.17
C ARG A 88 -10.75 4.78 -9.95
N VAL A 89 -10.06 4.21 -8.98
CA VAL A 89 -10.66 3.76 -7.72
C VAL A 89 -11.09 4.97 -6.89
N GLU A 90 -10.23 5.99 -6.78
CA GLU A 90 -10.53 7.26 -6.12
C GLU A 90 -11.78 7.94 -6.70
N ASN A 91 -11.95 7.88 -8.02
CA ASN A 91 -13.11 8.44 -8.72
C ASN A 91 -14.27 7.44 -8.92
N SER A 92 -14.17 6.23 -8.35
CA SER A 92 -15.18 5.18 -8.54
C SER A 92 -16.50 5.56 -7.89
N ARG A 93 -17.64 5.28 -8.52
CA ARG A 93 -18.98 5.47 -7.89
C ARG A 93 -19.20 4.67 -6.61
N PHE A 94 -18.41 3.61 -6.39
CA PHE A 94 -18.56 2.72 -5.24
C PHE A 94 -17.95 3.35 -3.98
N ARG A 95 -18.78 3.98 -3.13
CA ARG A 95 -18.32 4.69 -1.93
C ARG A 95 -17.48 3.82 -0.97
N GLY A 96 -17.85 2.55 -0.81
CA GLY A 96 -17.15 1.63 0.10
C GLY A 96 -15.70 1.38 -0.29
N ILE A 97 -15.39 1.28 -1.59
CA ILE A 97 -14.01 1.04 -2.02
C ILE A 97 -13.15 2.29 -1.95
N ARG A 98 -13.74 3.46 -2.22
CA ARG A 98 -13.07 4.75 -2.00
C ARG A 98 -12.71 4.95 -0.54
N ALA A 99 -13.65 4.70 0.37
CA ALA A 99 -13.42 4.82 1.80
C ALA A 99 -12.32 3.85 2.27
N ALA A 100 -12.34 2.60 1.79
CA ALA A 100 -11.30 1.63 2.09
C ALA A 100 -9.92 2.07 1.56
N LEU A 101 -9.86 2.64 0.36
CA LEU A 101 -8.63 3.20 -0.21
C LEU A 101 -8.13 4.41 0.60
N GLY A 102 -9.02 5.30 1.03
CA GLY A 102 -8.69 6.43 1.90
C GLY A 102 -8.07 5.99 3.23
N VAL A 103 -8.66 4.98 3.88
CA VAL A 103 -8.09 4.41 5.12
C VAL A 103 -6.72 3.76 4.88
N LEU A 104 -6.53 3.08 3.74
CA LEU A 104 -5.22 2.54 3.37
C LEU A 104 -4.19 3.66 3.19
N TYR A 105 -4.61 4.76 2.56
CA TYR A 105 -3.79 5.95 2.32
C TYR A 105 -3.37 6.65 3.60
N GLU A 106 -4.27 6.89 4.54
CA GLU A 106 -3.95 7.44 5.85
C GLU A 106 -2.90 6.60 6.59
N ARG A 107 -3.01 5.26 6.48
CA ARG A 107 -2.05 4.33 7.08
C ARG A 107 -0.69 4.37 6.39
N ILE A 108 -0.67 4.47 5.06
CA ILE A 108 0.56 4.64 4.30
C ILE A 108 1.26 5.94 4.73
N ASP A 109 0.52 7.05 4.84
CA ASP A 109 1.07 8.34 5.25
C ASP A 109 1.60 8.31 6.68
N GLY A 110 0.89 7.64 7.60
CA GLY A 110 1.36 7.40 8.95
C GLY A 110 2.66 6.59 8.99
N ALA A 111 2.76 5.52 8.21
CA ALA A 111 3.96 4.69 8.12
C ALA A 111 5.15 5.43 7.50
N LEU A 112 4.91 6.28 6.49
CA LEU A 112 5.94 7.12 5.89
C LEU A 112 6.50 8.16 6.89
N ARG A 113 5.64 8.79 7.69
CA ARG A 113 6.06 9.71 8.76
C ARG A 113 6.88 8.99 9.83
N ALA A 114 6.40 7.86 10.33
CA ALA A 114 7.12 7.07 11.33
C ALA A 114 8.49 6.61 10.82
N ALA A 115 8.59 6.18 9.57
CA ALA A 115 9.86 5.82 8.94
C ALA A 115 10.83 7.01 8.82
N ALA A 116 10.31 8.21 8.48
CA ALA A 116 11.12 9.42 8.42
C ALA A 116 11.65 9.84 9.80
N GLU A 117 10.79 9.80 10.83
CA GLU A 117 11.18 10.14 12.21
C GLU A 117 12.27 9.21 12.75
N GLU A 118 12.15 7.91 12.52
CA GLU A 118 13.14 6.93 12.95
C GLU A 118 14.51 7.20 12.31
N ARG A 119 14.51 7.53 11.01
CA ARG A 119 15.74 7.87 10.29
C ARG A 119 16.41 9.13 10.82
N SER A 120 15.62 10.16 11.16
CA SER A 120 16.15 11.40 11.75
C SER A 120 16.77 11.16 13.13
N ARG A 121 16.18 10.28 13.95
CA ARG A 121 16.75 9.87 15.25
C ARG A 121 18.08 9.15 15.10
N ALA A 122 18.15 8.21 14.14
CA ALA A 122 19.36 7.44 13.88
C ALA A 122 20.52 8.30 13.34
N GLN A 123 20.24 9.43 12.69
CA GLN A 123 21.26 10.39 12.22
C GLN A 123 21.74 11.36 13.30
N SER A 124 20.99 11.47 14.40
CA SER A 124 21.29 12.38 15.52
C SER A 124 21.94 11.67 16.71
N SER A 125 22.14 10.35 16.62
CA SER A 125 22.77 9.48 17.63
C SER A 125 24.13 9.01 17.15
#